data_AF-A0A6N7P5J4-F1
#
_entry.id   AF-A0A6N7P5J4-F1
#
_cell.length_a   1.000
_cell.length_b   1.000
_cell.length_c   1.000
_cell.angle_alpha   90.00
_cell.angle_beta   90.00
_cell.angle_gamma   90.00
#
_symmetry.space_group_name_H-M   'P 1'
#
loop_
_entity.id
_entity.type
_entity.pdbx_description
1 polymer ?
#
loop_
_entity_poly.entity_id
_entity_poly.type
_entity_poly.pdbx_seq_one_letter_code
_entity_poly.pdbx_strand_id
1 'polypeptide(L)'
;MNSKKPHDGRNLGIVFTVLSLLSILTYIGPALFIVPAFAFKNLAQLLTGNGFFHVNHDKLATVLLTATLLIVIILFLRMIKKMVIRTGRFASEWISLFFVILCFLVHPCGYFIYSWATFTFGPKEDFGHSYLLIESFPYTSFVFIPIGLLFDAVIHKYTDLFYQYK
;
A
#
# COMPACT_ATOMS: atom_id res chain seq x y z
N MET A 1 -25.35 23.46 -22.82
CA MET A 1 -24.38 22.54 -23.46
C MET A 1 -24.05 21.44 -22.46
N ASN A 2 -24.52 20.22 -22.71
CA ASN A 2 -24.31 19.08 -21.81
C ASN A 2 -23.00 18.38 -22.23
N SER A 3 -21.85 18.93 -21.82
CA SER A 3 -20.57 18.24 -22.08
C SER A 3 -20.53 17.02 -21.17
N LYS A 4 -20.83 15.84 -21.72
CA LYS A 4 -20.57 14.55 -21.07
C LYS A 4 -19.14 14.56 -20.55
N LYS A 5 -18.99 14.56 -19.22
CA LYS A 5 -17.69 14.39 -18.57
C LYS A 5 -17.10 13.07 -19.10
N PRO A 6 -15.85 13.04 -19.60
CA PRO A 6 -15.19 11.77 -19.89
C PRO A 6 -15.00 11.06 -18.55
N HIS A 7 -15.91 10.14 -18.27
CA HIS A 7 -15.93 9.35 -17.05
C HIS A 7 -15.01 8.15 -17.28
N ASP A 8 -13.71 8.37 -17.20
CA ASP A 8 -12.78 7.25 -17.05
C ASP A 8 -12.91 6.77 -15.59
N GLY A 9 -13.93 5.94 -15.35
CA GLY A 9 -14.09 5.15 -14.12
C GLY A 9 -12.93 4.16 -14.00
N ARG A 10 -11.74 4.68 -13.69
CA ARG A 10 -10.58 3.87 -13.35
C ARG A 10 -10.89 3.28 -11.98
N ASN A 11 -11.41 2.05 -11.93
CA ASN A 11 -11.55 1.29 -10.69
C ASN A 11 -10.14 0.93 -10.18
N LEU A 12 -9.38 1.92 -9.70
CA LEU A 12 -7.94 1.79 -9.46
C LEU A 12 -7.65 0.70 -8.43
N GLY A 13 -8.52 0.56 -7.43
CA GLY A 13 -8.37 -0.46 -6.40
C GLY A 13 -8.45 -1.87 -6.96
N ILE A 14 -9.37 -2.12 -7.90
CA ILE A 14 -9.51 -3.42 -8.56
C ILE A 14 -8.27 -3.69 -9.42
N VAL A 15 -7.86 -2.72 -10.24
CA VAL A 15 -6.68 -2.85 -11.10
C VAL A 15 -5.42 -3.15 -10.26
N PHE A 16 -5.20 -2.41 -9.18
CA PHE A 16 -4.07 -2.60 -8.28
C PHE A 16 -4.10 -3.95 -7.58
N THR A 17 -5.28 -4.38 -7.13
CA THR A 17 -5.46 -5.71 -6.51
C THR A 17 -5.13 -6.82 -7.50
N VAL A 18 -5.66 -6.75 -8.73
CA VAL A 18 -5.39 -7.75 -9.78
C VAL A 18 -3.91 -7.79 -10.13
N LEU A 19 -3.27 -6.63 -10.36
CA LEU A 19 -1.84 -6.55 -10.66
C LEU A 19 -0.98 -7.11 -9.52
N SER A 20 -1.35 -6.81 -8.28
CA SER A 20 -0.67 -7.34 -7.09
C SER A 20 -0.85 -8.86 -6.99
N LEU A 21 -2.06 -9.40 -7.17
CA LEU A 21 -2.31 -10.84 -7.17
C LEU A 21 -1.56 -11.57 -8.29
N LEU A 22 -1.50 -11.01 -9.49
CA LEU A 22 -0.73 -11.56 -10.60
C LEU A 22 0.78 -11.60 -10.28
N SER A 23 1.29 -10.68 -9.46
CA SER A 23 2.69 -10.67 -9.06
C SER A 23 3.09 -11.90 -8.22
N ILE A 24 2.14 -12.52 -7.50
CA ILE A 24 2.38 -13.77 -6.75
C ILE A 24 2.84 -14.90 -7.68
N LEU A 25 2.29 -14.97 -8.90
CA LEU A 25 2.61 -16.04 -9.86
C LEU A 25 4.08 -16.07 -10.25
N THR A 26 4.80 -14.96 -10.04
CA THR A 26 6.22 -14.85 -10.40
C THR A 26 7.18 -15.28 -9.29
N TYR A 27 6.72 -15.45 -8.04
CA TYR A 27 7.51 -15.58 -6.79
C TYR A 27 8.52 -14.45 -6.50
N ILE A 28 9.08 -13.83 -7.53
CA ILE A 28 9.99 -12.67 -7.48
C ILE A 28 9.26 -11.45 -6.94
N GLY A 29 8.01 -11.21 -7.36
CA GLY A 29 7.20 -10.09 -6.87
C GLY A 29 7.14 -10.03 -5.33
N PRO A 30 6.64 -11.08 -4.66
CA PRO A 30 6.64 -11.17 -3.20
C PRO A 30 8.01 -10.92 -2.55
N ALA A 31 9.07 -11.51 -3.10
CA ALA A 31 10.43 -11.33 -2.59
C ALA A 31 10.94 -9.89 -2.73
N LEU A 32 10.61 -9.18 -3.81
CA LEU A 32 11.02 -7.80 -4.00
C LEU A 32 10.26 -6.85 -3.07
N PHE A 33 8.95 -7.04 -2.93
CA PHE A 33 8.14 -6.12 -2.14
C PHE A 33 8.40 -6.21 -0.64
N ILE A 34 9.04 -7.27 -0.15
CA ILE A 34 9.42 -7.39 1.27
C ILE A 34 10.76 -6.75 1.62
N VAL A 35 11.56 -6.33 0.64
CA VAL A 35 12.86 -5.68 0.89
C VAL A 35 12.76 -4.51 1.88
N PRO A 36 11.77 -3.60 1.78
CA PRO A 36 11.61 -2.53 2.75
C PRO A 36 11.32 -3.05 4.17
N ALA A 37 10.68 -4.20 4.34
CA ALA A 37 10.42 -4.78 5.65
C ALA A 37 11.71 -4.97 6.44
N PHE A 38 12.77 -5.47 5.80
CA PHE A 38 14.08 -5.65 6.42
C PHE A 38 14.71 -4.32 6.81
N ALA A 39 14.61 -3.30 5.96
CA ALA A 39 15.13 -1.97 6.28
C ALA A 39 14.42 -1.37 7.52
N PHE A 40 13.09 -1.48 7.60
CA PHE A 40 12.33 -1.02 8.75
C PHE A 40 12.59 -1.84 10.02
N LYS A 41 12.82 -3.15 9.89
CA LYS A 41 13.22 -4.01 11.02
C LYS A 41 14.60 -3.61 11.57
N ASN A 42 15.56 -3.37 10.69
CA ASN A 42 16.90 -2.91 11.10
C ASN A 42 16.83 -1.52 11.75
N LEU A 43 16.02 -0.61 11.21
CA LEU A 43 15.77 0.69 11.84
C LEU A 43 15.15 0.53 13.22
N ALA A 44 14.15 -0.36 13.38
CA ALA A 44 13.54 -0.64 14.67
C ALA A 44 14.57 -1.18 15.69
N GLN A 45 15.42 -2.12 15.27
CA GLN A 45 16.52 -2.65 16.10
C GLN A 45 17.50 -1.56 16.54
N LEU A 46 17.86 -0.64 15.64
CA LEU A 46 18.73 0.49 15.96
C LEU A 46 18.11 1.44 16.99
N LEU A 47 16.79 1.67 16.92
CA LEU A 47 16.08 2.57 17.81
C LEU A 47 15.86 2.00 19.22
N THR A 48 15.72 0.67 19.36
CA THR A 48 15.48 0.01 20.65
C THR A 48 16.72 -0.61 21.28
N GLY A 49 17.80 -0.75 20.50
CA GLY A 49 19.04 -1.42 20.92
C GLY A 49 18.91 -2.95 21.00
N ASN A 50 20.06 -3.64 21.05
CA ASN A 50 20.16 -5.11 21.00
C ASN A 50 19.55 -5.84 22.22
N GLY A 51 19.11 -5.13 23.26
CA GLY A 51 18.51 -5.70 24.47
C GLY A 51 17.00 -5.95 24.38
N PHE A 52 16.33 -5.48 23.33
CA PHE A 52 14.90 -5.71 23.13
C PHE A 52 14.64 -7.07 22.48
N PHE A 53 13.66 -7.84 22.99
CA PHE A 53 13.23 -9.10 22.38
C PHE A 53 12.80 -8.90 20.92
N HIS A 54 13.13 -9.85 20.04
CA HIS A 54 12.81 -9.81 18.60
C HIS A 54 11.36 -9.43 18.27
N VAL A 55 10.40 -9.90 19.06
CA VAL A 55 8.96 -9.61 18.91
C VAL A 55 8.65 -8.11 19.00
N ASN A 56 9.41 -7.37 19.80
CA ASN A 56 9.21 -5.94 19.96
C ASN A 56 9.79 -5.13 18.79
N HIS A 57 10.82 -5.66 18.10
CA HIS A 57 11.35 -5.06 16.88
C HIS A 57 10.34 -5.13 15.73
N ASP A 58 9.68 -6.28 15.55
CA ASP A 58 8.67 -6.46 14.51
C ASP A 58 7.43 -5.58 14.77
N LYS A 59 7.03 -5.42 16.05
CA LYS A 59 5.97 -4.47 16.44
C LYS A 59 6.34 -3.03 16.11
N LEU A 60 7.55 -2.58 16.49
CA LEU A 60 7.99 -1.23 16.18
C LEU A 60 8.11 -1.00 14.66
N ALA A 61 8.67 -1.96 13.92
CA ALA A 61 8.74 -1.92 12.47
C ALA A 61 7.35 -1.80 11.83
N THR A 62 6.36 -2.54 12.34
CA THR A 62 4.95 -2.44 11.91
C THR A 62 4.41 -1.03 12.11
N VAL A 63 4.65 -0.42 13.29
CA VAL A 63 4.20 0.94 13.59
C VAL A 63 4.85 1.95 12.64
N LEU A 64 6.18 1.86 12.43
CA LEU A 64 6.92 2.74 11.53
C LEU A 64 6.45 2.60 10.08
N LEU A 65 6.22 1.38 9.60
CA LEU A 65 5.69 1.12 8.25
C LEU A 65 4.27 1.65 8.09
N THR A 66 3.40 1.41 9.08
CA THR A 66 2.01 1.90 9.05
C THR A 66 1.98 3.43 9.03
N ALA A 67 2.77 4.09 9.89
CA ALA A 67 2.89 5.54 9.88
C ALA A 67 3.38 6.05 8.52
N THR A 68 4.40 5.41 7.95
CA THR A 68 4.93 5.76 6.61
C THR A 68 3.87 5.58 5.52
N LEU A 69 3.12 4.47 5.53
CA LEU A 69 2.03 4.18 4.60
C LEU A 69 0.95 5.28 4.67
N LEU A 70 0.52 5.65 5.87
CA LEU A 70 -0.48 6.71 6.07
C LEU A 70 0.02 8.07 5.57
N ILE A 71 1.27 8.44 5.86
CA ILE A 71 1.89 9.66 5.36
C ILE A 71 1.89 9.67 3.83
N VAL A 72 2.32 8.57 3.20
CA VAL A 72 2.36 8.44 1.73
C VAL A 72 0.97 8.56 1.11
N ILE A 73 -0.05 7.90 1.69
CA ILE A 73 -1.44 8.03 1.25
C ILE A 73 -1.91 9.49 1.35
N ILE A 74 -1.68 10.17 2.49
CA ILE A 74 -2.08 11.57 2.69
C ILE A 74 -1.38 12.50 1.68
N LEU A 75 -0.07 12.34 1.47
CA LEU A 75 0.69 13.14 0.52
C LEU A 75 0.16 12.96 -0.90
N PHE A 76 -0.19 11.73 -1.28
CA PHE A 76 -0.73 11.44 -2.60
C PHE A 76 -2.13 12.00 -2.80
N LEU A 77 -3.01 11.90 -1.79
CA LEU A 77 -4.33 12.55 -1.84
C LEU A 77 -4.23 14.07 -2.02
N ARG A 78 -3.27 14.71 -1.33
CA ARG A 78 -2.98 16.15 -1.51
C ARG A 78 -2.45 16.45 -2.91
N MET A 79 -1.61 15.58 -3.46
CA MET A 79 -1.08 15.71 -4.82
C MET A 79 -2.19 15.59 -5.86
N ILE A 80 -3.05 14.56 -5.77
CA ILE A 80 -4.23 14.38 -6.63
C ILE A 80 -5.07 15.65 -6.62
N LYS A 81 -5.45 16.13 -5.42
CA LYS A 81 -6.22 17.36 -5.25
C LYS A 81 -5.58 18.52 -6.02
N LYS A 82 -4.28 18.76 -5.79
CA LYS A 82 -3.56 19.89 -6.41
C LYS A 82 -3.49 19.78 -7.94
N MET A 83 -3.30 18.57 -8.47
CA MET A 83 -3.22 18.34 -9.91
C MET A 83 -4.59 18.49 -10.57
N VAL A 84 -5.60 17.78 -10.08
CA VAL A 84 -6.95 17.78 -10.66
C VAL A 84 -7.55 19.19 -10.67
N ILE A 85 -7.37 19.97 -9.59
CA ILE A 85 -7.84 21.37 -9.55
C ILE A 85 -7.14 22.25 -10.60
N ARG A 86 -5.88 21.98 -10.95
CA ARG A 86 -5.12 22.81 -11.90
C ARG A 86 -5.35 22.42 -13.35
N THR A 87 -5.40 21.13 -13.65
CA THR A 87 -5.38 20.61 -15.02
C THR A 87 -6.70 19.95 -15.43
N GLY A 88 -7.61 19.71 -14.49
CA GLY A 88 -8.84 18.94 -14.71
C GLY A 88 -8.61 17.45 -15.00
N ARG A 89 -7.37 16.97 -14.93
CA ARG A 89 -6.99 15.59 -15.26
C ARG A 89 -5.86 15.09 -14.36
N PHE A 90 -5.88 13.79 -14.05
CA PHE A 90 -4.81 13.11 -13.31
C PHE A 90 -4.05 12.16 -14.25
N ALA A 91 -2.73 12.32 -14.34
CA ALA A 91 -1.91 11.57 -15.30
C ALA A 91 -1.68 10.11 -14.83
N SER A 92 -1.70 9.16 -15.78
CA SER A 92 -1.58 7.71 -15.52
C SER A 92 -0.21 7.30 -14.96
N GLU A 93 0.83 8.06 -15.25
CA GLU A 93 2.20 7.80 -14.82
C GLU A 93 2.30 7.91 -13.30
N TRP A 94 1.64 8.92 -12.71
CA TRP A 94 1.60 9.12 -11.27
C TRP A 94 0.82 8.03 -10.54
N ILE A 95 -0.22 7.50 -11.16
CA ILE A 95 -0.99 6.35 -10.64
C ILE A 95 -0.10 5.11 -10.56
N SER A 96 0.66 4.84 -11.62
CA SER A 96 1.53 3.66 -11.72
C SER A 96 2.69 3.75 -10.73
N LEU A 97 3.35 4.91 -10.64
CA LEU A 97 4.40 5.15 -9.64
C LEU A 97 3.88 4.95 -8.22
N PHE A 98 2.68 5.46 -7.95
CA PHE A 98 2.08 5.34 -6.63
C PHE A 98 1.70 3.91 -6.28
N PHE A 99 1.18 3.14 -7.24
CA PHE A 99 0.93 1.72 -7.07
C PHE A 99 2.19 0.96 -6.63
N VAL A 100 3.32 1.21 -7.30
CA VAL A 100 4.59 0.59 -6.96
C VAL A 100 5.01 0.95 -5.53
N ILE A 101 4.97 2.24 -5.17
CA ILE A 101 5.30 2.71 -3.82
C ILE A 101 4.40 2.03 -2.78
N LEU A 102 3.09 1.96 -3.04
CA LEU A 102 2.18 1.28 -2.13
C LEU A 102 2.50 -0.22 -2.01
N CYS A 103 2.88 -0.91 -3.08
CA CYS A 103 3.27 -2.33 -2.99
C CYS A 103 4.44 -2.51 -2.02
N PHE A 104 5.44 -1.62 -2.08
CA PHE A 104 6.58 -1.59 -1.16
C PHE A 104 6.24 -1.21 0.29
N LEU A 105 5.01 -0.82 0.61
CA LEU A 105 4.59 -0.44 1.96
C LEU A 105 3.50 -1.36 2.50
N VAL A 106 2.47 -1.63 1.70
CA VAL A 106 1.33 -2.48 2.05
C VAL A 106 1.78 -3.91 2.30
N HIS A 107 2.60 -4.50 1.42
CA HIS A 107 3.03 -5.90 1.60
C HIS A 107 3.96 -6.07 2.82
N PRO A 108 5.01 -5.24 3.04
CA PRO A 108 5.77 -5.26 4.29
C PRO A 108 4.94 -5.07 5.55
N CYS A 109 4.02 -4.09 5.54
CA CYS A 109 3.16 -3.81 6.68
C CYS A 109 2.28 -5.02 7.00
N GLY A 110 1.59 -5.53 5.99
CA GLY A 110 0.72 -6.67 6.15
C GLY A 110 1.45 -7.98 6.45
N TYR A 111 2.67 -8.17 5.94
CA TYR A 111 3.54 -9.27 6.34
C TYR A 111 3.84 -9.22 7.84
N PHE A 112 4.25 -8.07 8.40
CA PHE A 112 4.53 -8.00 9.83
C PHE A 112 3.27 -8.19 10.67
N ILE A 113 2.13 -7.64 10.25
CA ILE A 113 0.84 -7.85 10.92
C ILE A 113 0.47 -9.34 10.90
N TYR A 114 0.57 -9.99 9.74
CA TYR A 114 0.25 -11.40 9.56
C TYR A 114 1.20 -12.30 10.36
N SER A 115 2.50 -12.03 10.29
CA SER A 115 3.54 -12.70 11.08
C SER A 115 3.23 -12.58 12.57
N TRP A 116 2.93 -11.37 13.06
CA TRP A 116 2.60 -11.16 14.46
C TRP A 116 1.31 -11.89 14.87
N ALA A 117 0.27 -11.85 14.04
CA ALA A 117 -0.98 -12.56 14.30
C ALA A 117 -0.76 -14.08 14.35
N THR A 118 0.04 -14.63 13.44
CA THR A 118 0.37 -16.06 13.37
C THR A 118 1.19 -16.50 14.58
N PHE A 119 2.21 -15.73 14.99
CA PHE A 119 3.00 -16.05 16.19
C PHE A 119 2.23 -15.88 17.51
N THR A 120 1.21 -15.03 17.54
CA THR A 120 0.42 -14.76 18.75
C THR A 120 -0.76 -15.71 18.90
N PHE A 121 -1.43 -16.07 17.80
CA PHE A 121 -2.70 -16.79 17.81
C PHE A 121 -2.68 -18.11 17.01
N GLY A 122 -1.66 -18.34 16.19
CA GLY A 122 -1.52 -19.52 15.35
C GLY A 122 -0.79 -20.69 16.04
N PRO A 123 -0.76 -21.86 15.39
CA PRO A 123 0.09 -22.96 15.83
C PRO A 123 1.55 -22.50 15.84
N LYS A 124 2.30 -22.86 16.89
CA LYS A 124 3.74 -22.54 17.06
C LYS A 124 4.63 -23.38 16.12
N GLU A 125 4.19 -23.58 14.89
CA GLU A 125 5.01 -24.21 13.87
C GLU A 125 6.04 -23.19 13.39
N ASP A 126 7.29 -23.63 13.29
CA ASP A 126 8.41 -22.82 12.78
C ASP A 126 8.27 -22.64 11.26
N PHE A 127 7.24 -21.92 10.83
CA PHE A 127 7.13 -21.48 9.45
C PHE A 127 8.28 -20.51 9.15
N GLY A 128 9.11 -20.88 8.17
CA GLY A 128 10.15 -19.98 7.68
C GLY A 128 9.56 -18.66 7.18
N HIS A 129 10.30 -17.55 7.33
CA HIS A 129 9.86 -16.22 6.90
C HIS A 129 9.42 -16.16 5.42
N SER A 130 9.99 -17.01 4.56
CA SER A 130 9.60 -17.14 3.14
C SER A 130 8.18 -17.69 2.95
N TYR A 131 7.74 -18.61 3.81
CA TYR A 131 6.39 -19.17 3.74
C TYR A 131 5.34 -18.14 4.18
N LEU A 132 5.58 -17.48 5.33
CA LEU A 132 4.71 -16.40 5.83
C LEU A 132 4.59 -15.24 4.84
N LEU A 133 5.66 -14.96 4.08
CA LEU A 133 5.64 -13.97 3.02
C LEU A 133 4.67 -14.34 1.90
N ILE A 134 4.79 -15.56 1.36
CA ILE A 134 3.94 -16.01 0.25
C ILE A 134 2.49 -16.10 0.71
N GLU A 135 2.25 -16.61 1.92
CA GLU A 135 0.90 -16.78 2.46
C GLU A 135 0.22 -15.44 2.80
N SER A 136 0.96 -14.45 3.30
CA SER A 136 0.39 -13.13 3.60
C SER A 136 0.08 -12.30 2.34
N PHE A 137 0.74 -12.59 1.22
CA PHE A 137 0.67 -11.76 0.02
C PHE A 137 -0.75 -11.61 -0.59
N PRO A 138 -1.55 -12.68 -0.76
CA PRO A 138 -2.91 -12.56 -1.28
C PRO A 138 -3.78 -11.67 -0.39
N TYR A 139 -3.73 -11.85 0.93
CA TYR A 139 -4.53 -11.07 1.88
C TYR A 139 -4.17 -9.58 1.84
N THR A 140 -2.88 -9.27 1.77
CA THR A 140 -2.40 -7.89 1.70
C THR A 140 -2.71 -7.21 0.37
N SER A 141 -2.83 -7.99 -0.72
CA SER A 141 -3.27 -7.48 -2.03
C SER A 141 -4.69 -6.90 -1.97
N PHE A 142 -5.59 -7.45 -1.14
CA PHE A 142 -6.96 -6.92 -1.03
C PHE A 142 -7.04 -5.54 -0.36
N VAL A 143 -5.99 -5.10 0.34
CA VAL A 143 -5.92 -3.75 0.94
C VAL A 143 -5.92 -2.66 -0.15
N PHE A 144 -5.53 -2.98 -1.38
CA PHE A 144 -5.60 -2.03 -2.49
C PHE A 144 -7.03 -1.65 -2.87
N ILE A 145 -8.04 -2.47 -2.58
CA ILE A 145 -9.45 -2.15 -2.86
C ILE A 145 -9.89 -0.88 -2.12
N PRO A 146 -9.90 -0.82 -0.77
CA PRO A 146 -10.34 0.38 -0.06
C PRO A 146 -9.44 1.59 -0.36
N ILE A 147 -8.13 1.39 -0.56
CA ILE A 147 -7.21 2.48 -0.92
C ILE A 147 -7.55 3.05 -2.31
N GLY A 148 -7.81 2.20 -3.29
CA GLY A 148 -8.17 2.63 -4.63
C GLY A 148 -9.54 3.32 -4.67
N LEU A 149 -10.54 2.78 -3.97
CA LEU A 149 -11.85 3.44 -3.82
C LEU A 149 -11.71 4.85 -3.23
N LEU A 150 -10.80 5.03 -2.26
CA LEU A 150 -10.49 6.34 -1.70
C LEU A 150 -9.92 7.30 -2.75
N PHE A 151 -8.99 6.85 -3.61
CA PHE A 151 -8.45 7.71 -4.67
C PHE A 151 -9.48 8.03 -5.73
N ASP A 152 -10.28 7.05 -6.14
CA ASP A 152 -11.32 7.23 -7.15
C ASP A 152 -12.33 8.28 -6.66
N ALA A 153 -12.74 8.20 -5.40
CA ALA A 153 -13.63 9.19 -4.78
C ALA A 153 -13.02 10.60 -4.76
N VAL A 154 -11.72 10.73 -4.45
CA VAL A 154 -11.02 12.00 -4.42
C VAL A 154 -10.83 12.59 -5.83
N ILE A 155 -10.43 11.78 -6.80
CA ILE A 155 -10.30 12.18 -8.20
C ILE A 155 -11.66 12.67 -8.71
N HIS A 156 -12.71 11.90 -8.48
CA HIS A 156 -14.07 12.25 -8.90
C HIS A 156 -14.52 13.59 -8.30
N LYS A 157 -14.43 13.73 -6.96
CA LYS A 157 -14.81 14.96 -6.26
C LYS A 157 -14.12 16.20 -6.81
N TYR A 158 -12.81 16.14 -7.04
CA TYR A 158 -12.07 17.31 -7.51
C TYR A 158 -12.23 17.57 -9.01
N THR A 159 -12.50 16.52 -9.81
CA THR A 159 -12.83 16.67 -11.23
C THR A 159 -14.17 17.39 -11.39
N ASP A 160 -15.17 17.02 -10.57
CA ASP A 160 -16.46 17.68 -10.56
C ASP A 160 -16.37 19.16 -10.22
N LEU A 161 -15.60 19.51 -9.19
CA LEU A 161 -15.36 20.90 -8.79
C LEU A 161 -14.68 21.68 -9.92
N PHE A 162 -13.68 21.11 -10.60
CA PHE A 162 -13.00 21.78 -11.71
C PHE A 162 -13.97 22.17 -12.83
N TYR A 163 -14.91 21.29 -13.20
CA TYR A 163 -15.89 21.57 -14.25
C TYR A 163 -17.06 22.45 -13.80
N GLN A 164 -17.31 22.59 -12.49
CA GLN A 164 -18.34 23.50 -11.97
C GLN A 164 -17.89 24.96 -11.96
N TYR A 165 -16.61 25.22 -11.74
CA TYR A 165 -16.05 26.58 -11.56
C TYR A 165 -15.29 27.10 -12.79
N LYS A 166 -15.40 26.44 -13.93
CA LYS A 166 -14.75 26.81 -15.19
C LYS A 166 -15.78 26.96 -16.31
#